data_AF-A0A0G2YEM4-F1
#
_entry.id   AF-A0A0G2YEM4-F1
#
_cell.length_a   1.000
_cell.length_b   1.000
_cell.length_c   1.000
_cell.angle_alpha   90.00
_cell.angle_beta   90.00
_cell.angle_gamma   90.00
#
_symmetry.space_group_name_H-M   'P 1'
#
loop_
_entity.id
_entity.type
_entity.pdbx_description
1 polymer ?
#
loop_
_entity_poly.entity_id
_entity_poly.type
_entity_poly.pdbx_seq_one_letter_code
_entity_poly.pdbx_strand_id
1 'polypeptide(L)'
;MIDRYKHQQLQIGLVSPQQISAWANKTLPNGEIVGEVTEIEHVEWETNKPNIGGFFCERIFGPIKSGICACGHYGEFGDQKEKRTFCGDCGVEFANSRIRRYQMGYIKLACPVTHVWYLRRLPSYIANLLDKPLKELEDLVYCD
;
A
#
# COMPACT_ATOMS: atom_id res chain seq x y z
N MET A 1 17.82 3.84 -15.45
CA MET A 1 19.19 3.49 -15.04
C MET A 1 19.30 3.91 -13.58
N ILE A 2 19.49 2.98 -12.63
CA ILE A 2 19.64 3.34 -11.21
C ILE A 2 21.00 4.03 -11.07
N ASP A 3 20.97 5.23 -10.52
CA ASP A 3 22.12 6.12 -10.39
C ASP A 3 23.13 5.53 -9.39
N ARG A 4 24.09 4.75 -9.91
CA ARG A 4 24.98 3.86 -9.12
C ARG A 4 25.82 4.55 -8.05
N TYR A 5 25.91 5.88 -8.07
CA TYR A 5 26.82 6.66 -7.20
C TYR A 5 26.12 7.68 -6.31
N LYS A 6 24.79 7.76 -6.32
CA LYS A 6 24.09 8.86 -5.63
C LYS A 6 23.89 8.65 -4.12
N HIS A 7 23.99 7.42 -3.63
CA HIS A 7 23.68 7.07 -2.25
C HIS A 7 24.87 6.36 -1.60
N GLN A 8 25.39 6.91 -0.50
CA GLN A 8 26.56 6.37 0.20
C GLN A 8 26.23 5.21 1.15
N GLN A 9 24.98 5.12 1.61
CA GLN A 9 24.53 4.09 2.54
C GLN A 9 23.07 3.68 2.30
N LEU A 10 22.75 2.43 2.64
CA LEU A 10 21.39 1.89 2.66
C LEU A 10 21.07 1.46 4.09
N GLN A 11 19.99 2.01 4.66
CA GLN A 11 19.54 1.67 6.00
C GLN A 11 18.25 0.85 5.92
N ILE A 12 18.16 -0.16 6.79
CA ILE A 12 16.95 -0.97 6.99
C ILE A 12 16.53 -0.79 8.45
N GLY A 13 15.23 -0.64 8.68
CA GLY A 13 14.68 -0.41 10.01
C GLY A 13 13.23 -0.87 10.14
N LEU A 14 12.72 -0.82 11.36
CA LEU A 14 11.31 -1.07 11.66
C LEU A 14 10.43 0.05 11.10
N VAL A 15 9.20 -0.30 10.72
CA VAL A 15 8.22 0.62 10.17
C VAL A 15 7.04 0.71 11.13
N SER A 16 6.69 1.93 11.54
CA SER A 16 5.50 2.14 12.37
C SER A 16 4.22 2.02 11.55
N PRO A 17 3.07 1.67 12.15
CA PRO A 17 1.78 1.64 11.45
C PRO A 17 1.44 2.97 10.76
N GLN A 18 1.79 4.09 11.39
CA GLN A 18 1.61 5.42 10.82
C GLN A 18 2.45 5.60 9.54
N GLN A 19 3.69 5.10 9.55
CA GLN A 19 4.56 5.17 8.37
C GLN A 19 4.07 4.30 7.22
N ILE A 20 3.53 3.10 7.50
CA ILE A 20 2.87 2.24 6.49
C ILE A 20 1.72 3.03 5.82
N SER A 21 0.85 3.63 6.62
CA SER A 21 -0.27 4.41 6.09
C SER A 21 0.23 5.62 5.28
N ALA A 22 1.29 6.31 5.73
CA ALA A 22 1.85 7.48 5.04
C ALA A 22 2.44 7.14 3.67
N TRP A 23 3.01 5.94 3.49
CA TRP A 23 3.53 5.48 2.20
C TRP A 23 2.44 5.18 1.17
N ALA A 24 1.28 4.72 1.63
CA ALA A 24 0.18 4.31 0.78
C ALA A 24 -0.87 5.42 0.55
N ASN A 25 -1.04 6.31 1.52
CA ASN A 25 -2.06 7.36 1.48
C ASN A 25 -1.79 8.38 0.38
N LYS A 26 -2.87 8.72 -0.34
CA LYS A 26 -2.91 9.80 -1.32
C LYS A 26 -4.13 10.68 -1.05
N THR A 27 -3.93 11.98 -1.10
CA THR A 27 -5.03 12.94 -1.02
C THR A 27 -5.54 13.23 -2.42
N LEU A 28 -6.82 12.98 -2.65
CA LEU A 28 -7.52 13.33 -3.89
C LEU A 28 -7.92 14.82 -3.88
N PRO A 29 -8.25 15.43 -5.04
CA PRO A 29 -8.65 16.83 -5.11
C PRO A 29 -9.91 17.18 -4.30
N ASN A 30 -10.76 16.19 -4.02
CA ASN A 30 -11.95 16.32 -3.17
C ASN A 30 -11.61 16.31 -1.66
N GLY A 31 -10.35 16.13 -1.28
CA GLY A 31 -9.89 16.01 0.11
C GLY A 31 -9.97 14.60 0.70
N GLU A 32 -10.46 13.62 -0.05
CA GLU A 32 -10.53 12.22 0.38
C GLU A 32 -9.12 11.60 0.40
N ILE A 33 -8.83 10.82 1.44
CA ILE A 33 -7.59 10.04 1.54
C ILE A 33 -7.87 8.63 1.04
N VAL A 34 -7.13 8.21 0.01
CA VAL A 34 -7.20 6.86 -0.56
C VAL A 34 -5.89 6.11 -0.34
N GLY A 35 -5.95 4.80 -0.16
CA GLY A 35 -4.76 3.98 0.13
C GLY A 35 -5.10 2.67 0.86
N GLU A 36 -6.22 2.68 1.58
CA GLU A 36 -6.77 1.50 2.25
C GLU A 36 -7.51 0.60 1.26
N VAL A 37 -7.19 -0.69 1.31
CA VAL A 37 -7.92 -1.76 0.61
C VAL A 37 -9.00 -2.27 1.56
N THR A 38 -10.26 -2.01 1.20
CA THR A 38 -11.42 -2.34 2.02
C THR A 38 -12.17 -3.57 1.50
N GLU A 39 -12.13 -3.78 0.19
CA GLU A 39 -12.86 -4.86 -0.47
C GLU A 39 -11.96 -6.05 -0.76
N ILE A 40 -12.52 -7.25 -0.58
CA ILE A 40 -11.85 -8.52 -0.86
C ILE A 40 -11.87 -8.80 -2.37
N GLU A 41 -12.85 -8.25 -3.09
CA GLU A 41 -13.02 -8.53 -4.50
C GLU A 41 -11.93 -7.87 -5.36
N HIS A 42 -11.38 -8.66 -6.27
CA HIS A 42 -10.23 -8.27 -7.09
C HIS A 42 -10.67 -7.59 -8.40
N VAL A 43 -11.54 -8.25 -9.16
CA VAL A 43 -11.95 -7.87 -10.53
C VAL A 43 -13.37 -8.37 -10.74
N GLU A 44 -14.23 -7.54 -11.32
CA GLU A 44 -15.57 -7.93 -11.73
C GLU A 44 -15.52 -8.90 -12.91
N TRP A 45 -16.23 -10.02 -12.80
CA TRP A 45 -16.14 -11.13 -13.74
C TRP A 45 -16.65 -10.78 -15.15
N GLU A 46 -17.67 -9.91 -15.26
CA GLU A 46 -18.25 -9.51 -16.54
C GLU A 46 -17.34 -8.54 -17.31
N THR A 47 -16.92 -7.47 -16.64
CA THR A 47 -16.25 -6.35 -17.29
C THR A 47 -14.74 -6.49 -17.27
N ASN A 48 -14.19 -7.43 -16.49
CA ASN A 48 -12.77 -7.54 -16.17
C ASN A 48 -12.18 -6.22 -15.61
N LYS A 49 -13.03 -5.36 -15.03
CA LYS A 49 -12.59 -4.11 -14.42
C LYS A 49 -12.30 -4.33 -12.93
N PRO A 50 -11.26 -3.67 -12.40
CA PRO A 50 -10.94 -3.76 -10.99
C PRO A 50 -12.00 -3.07 -10.14
N ASN A 51 -12.39 -3.71 -9.03
CA ASN A 51 -13.38 -3.15 -8.12
C ASN A 51 -12.83 -1.95 -7.34
N ILE A 52 -13.72 -1.01 -7.01
CA ILE A 52 -13.38 0.15 -6.19
C ILE A 52 -13.09 -0.34 -4.77
N GLY A 53 -11.94 0.06 -4.20
CA GLY A 53 -11.52 -0.40 -2.86
C GLY A 53 -10.92 -1.80 -2.83
N GLY A 54 -10.88 -2.52 -3.95
CA GLY A 54 -10.28 -3.85 -4.06
C GLY A 54 -8.77 -3.83 -4.28
N PHE A 55 -8.18 -5.03 -4.31
CA PHE A 55 -6.73 -5.24 -4.46
C PHE A 55 -6.11 -4.69 -5.76
N PHE A 56 -6.92 -4.42 -6.79
CA PHE A 56 -6.44 -3.86 -8.06
C PHE A 56 -7.00 -2.47 -8.36
N CYS A 57 -7.65 -1.84 -7.37
CA CYS A 57 -8.32 -0.55 -7.51
C CYS A 57 -7.40 0.51 -8.15
N GLU A 58 -7.83 1.07 -9.28
CA GLU A 58 -7.06 2.08 -10.01
C GLU A 58 -6.88 3.38 -9.23
N ARG A 59 -7.81 3.68 -8.31
CA ARG A 59 -7.74 4.84 -7.43
C ARG A 59 -6.58 4.76 -6.44
N ILE A 60 -6.26 3.55 -5.96
CA ILE A 60 -5.16 3.28 -5.02
C ILE A 60 -3.85 3.12 -5.80
N PHE A 61 -3.79 2.15 -6.70
CA PHE A 61 -2.53 1.72 -7.33
C PHE A 61 -2.17 2.54 -8.58
N GLY A 62 -3.13 3.24 -9.19
CA GLY A 62 -2.97 3.96 -10.45
C GLY A 62 -3.63 3.25 -11.65
N PRO A 63 -3.65 3.89 -12.82
CA PRO A 63 -4.44 3.44 -13.97
C PRO A 63 -3.85 2.18 -14.62
N ILE A 64 -4.71 1.31 -15.19
CA ILE A 64 -4.27 0.11 -15.93
C ILE A 64 -3.58 0.51 -17.24
N LYS A 65 -4.14 1.50 -17.95
CA LYS A 65 -3.60 2.03 -19.21
C LYS A 65 -3.09 3.44 -18.98
N SER A 66 -1.93 3.75 -19.53
CA SER A 66 -1.31 5.07 -19.36
C SER A 66 -2.21 6.18 -19.90
N GLY A 67 -2.49 7.19 -19.06
CA GLY A 67 -3.28 8.36 -19.45
C GLY A 67 -4.79 8.14 -19.58
N ILE A 68 -5.30 6.95 -19.21
CA ILE A 68 -6.72 6.61 -19.28
C ILE A 68 -7.21 6.31 -17.86
N CYS A 69 -8.28 6.96 -17.42
CA CYS A 69 -8.92 6.66 -16.14
C CYS A 69 -9.90 5.47 -16.24
N ALA A 70 -10.39 4.97 -15.11
CA ALA A 70 -11.36 3.86 -15.08
C ALA A 70 -12.68 4.14 -15.85
N CYS A 71 -13.08 5.42 -15.97
CA CYS A 71 -14.25 5.85 -16.75
C CYS A 71 -14.00 5.84 -18.26
N GLY A 72 -12.74 5.74 -18.71
CA GLY A 72 -12.36 5.83 -20.12
C GLY A 72 -12.03 7.26 -20.59
N HIS A 73 -12.04 8.26 -19.71
CA HIS A 73 -11.57 9.60 -20.04
C HIS A 73 -10.06 9.61 -20.21
N TYR A 74 -9.58 10.38 -21.18
CA TYR A 74 -8.16 10.66 -21.39
C TYR A 74 -7.79 11.93 -20.65
N GLY A 75 -6.64 11.93 -19.99
CA GLY A 75 -6.09 13.12 -19.35
C GLY A 75 -4.64 13.33 -19.75
N GLU A 76 -4.21 14.59 -19.72
CA GLU A 76 -2.81 14.94 -19.89
C GLU A 76 -1.99 14.40 -18.72
N PHE A 77 -0.81 13.86 -19.03
CA PHE A 77 0.15 13.50 -17.99
C PHE A 77 0.59 14.79 -17.30
N GLY A 78 0.29 14.94 -16.01
CA GLY A 78 0.94 15.97 -15.22
C GLY A 78 2.45 15.74 -15.25
N ASP A 79 3.22 16.80 -15.48
CA ASP A 79 4.68 16.73 -15.34
C ASP A 79 5.02 16.17 -13.95
N GLN A 80 5.92 15.18 -13.92
CA GLN A 80 6.30 14.42 -12.72
C GLN A 80 6.77 15.27 -11.52
N LYS A 81 6.97 16.57 -11.72
CA LYS A 81 7.59 17.47 -10.75
C LYS A 81 6.64 18.34 -9.94
N GLU A 82 5.42 18.69 -10.39
CA GLU A 82 4.63 19.67 -9.63
C GLU A 82 3.10 19.47 -9.51
N LYS A 83 2.40 18.75 -10.39
CA LYS A 83 0.93 18.55 -10.21
C LYS A 83 0.45 17.17 -10.63
N ARG A 84 -0.05 16.39 -9.67
CA ARG A 84 -0.82 15.17 -9.94
C ARG A 84 -2.20 15.58 -10.45
N THR A 85 -2.59 15.06 -11.60
CA THR A 85 -3.91 15.28 -12.19
C THR A 85 -4.77 14.06 -11.94
N PHE A 86 -6.00 14.26 -11.46
CA PHE A 86 -6.95 13.18 -11.19
C PHE A 86 -8.23 13.39 -11.99
N CYS A 87 -8.92 12.31 -12.31
CA CYS A 87 -10.26 12.38 -12.87
C CYS A 87 -11.26 12.86 -11.81
N GLY A 88 -12.11 13.85 -12.15
CA GLY A 88 -13.12 14.37 -11.25
C GLY A 88 -14.20 13.36 -10.86
N ASP A 89 -14.49 12.40 -11.73
CA ASP A 89 -15.56 11.42 -11.52
C ASP A 89 -15.09 10.18 -10.76
N CYS A 90 -13.99 9.55 -11.18
CA CYS A 90 -13.49 8.31 -10.56
C CYS A 90 -12.29 8.48 -9.62
N GLY A 91 -11.68 9.67 -9.56
CA GLY A 91 -10.52 9.93 -8.71
C GLY A 91 -9.24 9.19 -9.13
N VAL A 92 -9.21 8.55 -10.30
CA VAL A 92 -7.99 7.88 -10.81
C VAL A 92 -6.99 8.91 -11.31
N GLU A 93 -5.72 8.72 -10.95
CA GLU A 93 -4.60 9.55 -11.36
C GLU A 93 -4.29 9.37 -12.86
N PHE A 94 -4.17 10.46 -13.62
CA PHE A 94 -3.70 10.43 -15.00
C PHE A 94 -2.18 10.29 -15.02
N ALA A 95 -1.72 9.04 -14.94
CA ALA A 95 -0.32 8.68 -14.88
C ALA A 95 0.03 7.53 -15.84
N ASN A 96 1.33 7.27 -15.98
CA ASN A 96 1.80 6.08 -16.68
C ASN A 96 1.45 4.83 -15.86
N SER A 97 0.93 3.78 -16.49
CA SER A 97 0.55 2.53 -15.79
C SER A 97 1.71 1.88 -15.02
N ARG A 98 2.95 2.26 -15.32
CA ARG A 98 4.15 1.88 -14.56
C ARG A 98 4.08 2.25 -13.08
N ILE A 99 3.33 3.28 -12.68
CA ILE A 99 3.22 3.67 -11.26
C ILE A 99 2.65 2.55 -10.39
N ARG A 100 1.83 1.65 -10.95
CA ARG A 100 1.26 0.48 -10.24
C ARG A 100 2.31 -0.46 -9.64
N ARG A 101 3.57 -0.38 -10.11
CA ARG A 101 4.70 -1.16 -9.57
C ARG A 101 5.34 -0.54 -8.33
N TYR A 102 5.06 0.73 -8.06
CA TYR A 102 5.72 1.51 -7.01
C TYR A 102 4.74 2.03 -5.95
N GLN A 103 3.46 2.15 -6.30
CA GLN A 103 2.42 2.59 -5.37
C GLN A 103 2.06 1.48 -4.39
N MET A 104 2.03 1.82 -3.10
CA MET A 104 1.68 0.90 -2.02
C MET A 104 0.19 1.07 -1.66
N GLY A 105 -0.41 -0.01 -1.17
CA GLY A 105 -1.69 -0.01 -0.47
C GLY A 105 -1.51 -0.61 0.91
N TYR A 106 -2.48 -0.44 1.79
CA TYR A 106 -2.47 -1.08 3.12
C TYR A 106 -3.86 -1.58 3.49
N ILE A 107 -3.89 -2.47 4.48
CA ILE A 107 -5.13 -2.96 5.10
C ILE A 107 -5.09 -2.52 6.55
N LYS A 108 -6.14 -1.84 7.00
CA LYS A 108 -6.29 -1.50 8.40
C LYS A 108 -6.86 -2.71 9.14
N LEU A 109 -6.05 -3.27 10.04
CA LEU A 109 -6.48 -4.40 10.84
C LEU A 109 -7.42 -3.92 11.96
N ALA A 110 -8.47 -4.71 12.24
CA ALA A 110 -9.37 -4.45 13.36
C ALA A 110 -8.68 -4.62 14.73
N CYS A 111 -7.73 -5.54 14.80
CA CYS A 111 -6.93 -5.84 15.99
C CYS A 111 -5.43 -5.80 15.66
N PRO A 112 -4.56 -5.41 16.61
CA PRO A 112 -3.12 -5.50 16.42
C PRO A 112 -2.68 -6.95 16.26
N VAL A 113 -1.70 -7.19 15.38
CA VAL A 113 -1.13 -8.52 15.10
C VAL A 113 0.38 -8.45 15.22
N THR A 114 0.99 -9.51 15.74
CA THR A 114 2.44 -9.63 15.81
C THR A 114 3.02 -10.09 14.48
N HIS A 115 4.13 -9.49 14.06
CA HIS A 115 4.82 -9.94 12.86
C HIS A 115 5.66 -11.19 13.15
N VAL A 116 5.42 -12.26 12.39
CA VAL A 116 5.96 -13.62 12.63
C VAL A 116 7.50 -13.65 12.75
N TRP A 117 8.22 -12.81 12.00
CA TRP A 117 9.69 -12.75 12.07
C TRP A 117 10.24 -12.33 13.44
N TYR A 118 9.47 -11.58 14.23
CA TYR A 118 9.93 -11.12 15.55
C TYR A 118 9.45 -12.03 16.69
N LEU A 119 8.39 -12.82 16.45
CA LEU A 119 7.85 -13.78 17.41
C LEU A 119 8.50 -15.16 17.26
N ARG A 120 8.38 -15.80 16.08
CA ARG A 120 8.72 -17.22 15.88
C ARG A 120 10.18 -17.50 15.51
N ARG A 121 10.91 -16.48 15.04
CA ARG A 121 12.33 -16.67 14.70
C ARG A 121 13.12 -16.97 15.96
N LEU A 122 14.08 -17.89 15.90
CA LEU A 122 15.00 -18.17 17.00
C LEU A 122 16.34 -17.41 16.78
N PRO A 123 16.86 -16.70 17.79
CA PRO A 123 16.19 -16.34 19.04
C PRO A 123 15.05 -15.33 18.80
N SER A 124 13.97 -15.43 19.60
CA SER A 124 12.80 -14.56 19.46
C SER A 124 13.10 -13.17 20.01
N TYR A 125 12.94 -12.16 19.15
CA TYR A 125 13.23 -10.77 19.51
C TYR A 125 12.24 -10.26 20.57
N ILE A 126 10.96 -10.61 20.45
CA ILE A 126 9.92 -10.20 21.40
C ILE A 126 10.11 -10.92 22.74
N ALA A 127 10.38 -12.23 22.71
CA ALA A 127 10.60 -13.01 23.93
C ALA A 127 11.81 -12.50 24.73
N ASN A 128 12.92 -12.23 24.03
CA ASN A 128 14.12 -11.67 24.66
C ASN A 128 13.88 -10.26 25.20
N LEU A 129 13.09 -9.43 24.52
CA LEU A 129 12.79 -8.07 24.97
C LEU A 129 11.92 -8.06 26.23
N LEU A 130 10.99 -9.01 26.35
CA LEU A 130 10.06 -9.12 27.47
C LEU A 130 10.55 -10.05 28.60
N ASP A 131 11.72 -10.67 28.43
CA ASP A 131 12.28 -11.68 29.34
C ASP A 131 11.27 -12.79 29.69
N LYS A 132 10.60 -13.33 28.67
CA LYS A 132 9.55 -14.35 28.79
C LYS A 132 9.86 -15.57 27.93
N PRO A 133 9.42 -16.78 28.34
CA PRO A 133 9.53 -17.96 27.50
C PRO A 133 8.69 -17.79 26.23
N LEU A 134 9.25 -18.19 25.08
CA LEU A 134 8.58 -18.09 23.77
C LEU A 134 7.20 -18.75 23.79
N LYS A 135 7.08 -19.91 24.44
CA LYS A 135 5.82 -20.67 24.50
C LYS A 135 4.68 -19.87 25.13
N GLU A 136 4.93 -19.17 26.24
CA GLU A 136 3.93 -18.30 26.90
C GLU A 136 3.45 -17.17 25.97
N LEU A 137 4.35 -16.61 25.15
CA LEU A 137 4.00 -15.56 24.20
C LEU A 137 3.27 -16.10 22.96
N GLU A 138 3.61 -17.31 22.50
CA GLU A 138 2.89 -17.95 21.41
C GLU A 138 1.45 -18.28 21.83
N ASP A 139 1.27 -18.90 23.00
CA ASP A 139 -0.05 -19.24 23.54
C ASP A 139 -0.94 -17.97 23.64
N LEU A 140 -0.38 -16.86 24.10
CA LEU A 140 -1.09 -15.57 24.18
C LEU A 140 -1.43 -14.95 22.83
N VAL A 141 -0.54 -15.06 21.83
CA VAL A 141 -0.75 -14.47 20.50
C VAL A 141 -1.74 -15.29 19.67
N TYR A 142 -1.64 -16.61 19.75
CA TYR A 142 -2.50 -17.52 19.00
C TYR A 142 -3.84 -17.80 19.69
N CYS A 143 -4.01 -17.32 20.92
CA CYS A 143 -5.18 -17.59 21.77
C CYS A 143 -5.40 -19.11 21.94
N ASP A 144 -4.30 -19.84 22.13
CA ASP A 144 -4.29 -21.29 22.38
C ASP A 144 -4.56 -21.63 23.86
#